data_AF-A0A3P7L0K2-F1
#
_entry.id   AF-A0A3P7L0K2-F1
#
_cell.length_a   1.000
_cell.length_b   1.000
_cell.length_c   1.000
_cell.angle_alpha   90.00
_cell.angle_beta   90.00
_cell.angle_gamma   90.00
#
_symmetry.space_group_name_H-M   'P 1'
#
loop_
_entity.id
_entity.type
_entity.pdbx_description
1 polymer ?
#
loop_
_entity_poly.entity_id
_entity_poly.type
_entity_poly.pdbx_seq_one_letter_code
_entity_poly.pdbx_strand_id
1 'polypeptide(L)'
;LLCFRCKKDYHDKNPANPGTNCKFIINECLAENLNDCDKNAECIDTIDGYECRCKPPFKDEMPESPGRVCRYNECARPEDNDCDENADCIDTDDSY
;
A
#
# COMPACT_ATOMS: atom_id res chain seq x y z
N LEU A 1 -37.10 2.14 -17.54
CA LEU A 1 -36.33 1.79 -16.31
C LEU A 1 -35.62 3.06 -15.86
N LEU A 2 -35.70 3.45 -14.59
CA LEU A 2 -35.01 4.62 -14.05
C LEU A 2 -33.94 4.15 -13.07
N CYS A 3 -32.67 4.28 -13.45
CA CYS A 3 -31.53 4.02 -12.59
C CYS A 3 -31.07 5.38 -12.04
N PHE A 4 -31.02 5.53 -10.72
CA PHE A 4 -30.64 6.79 -10.08
C PHE A 4 -29.58 6.63 -8.98
N ARG A 5 -29.31 5.41 -8.53
CA ARG A 5 -28.29 5.10 -7.54
C ARG A 5 -27.89 3.63 -7.61
N CYS A 6 -26.69 3.33 -7.13
CA CYS A 6 -26.24 1.96 -6.92
C CYS A 6 -26.87 1.32 -5.68
N LYS A 7 -26.84 -0.02 -5.62
CA LYS A 7 -27.25 -0.79 -4.44
C LYS A 7 -26.27 -0.56 -3.28
N LYS A 8 -26.67 -0.99 -2.08
CA LYS A 8 -25.76 -1.11 -0.94
C LYS A 8 -24.53 -1.95 -1.36
N ASP A 9 -23.34 -1.53 -0.93
CA ASP A 9 -22.04 -2.16 -1.24
C ASP A 9 -21.56 -1.96 -2.70
N TYR A 10 -22.20 -1.06 -3.46
CA TYR A 10 -21.75 -0.65 -4.78
C TYR A 10 -21.50 0.86 -4.83
N HIS A 11 -20.43 1.26 -5.51
CA HIS A 11 -20.10 2.65 -5.80
C HIS A 11 -20.30 2.99 -7.28
N ASP A 12 -20.73 4.22 -7.55
CA ASP A 12 -20.98 4.72 -8.89
C ASP A 12 -19.73 5.37 -9.50
N LYS A 13 -19.26 4.81 -10.61
CA LYS A 13 -18.11 5.32 -11.37
C LYS A 13 -18.50 6.34 -12.45
N ASN A 14 -19.79 6.62 -12.64
CA ASN A 14 -20.28 7.56 -13.64
C ASN A 14 -21.16 8.66 -13.02
N PRO A 15 -20.55 9.72 -12.46
CA PRO A 15 -21.29 10.84 -11.86
C PRO A 15 -22.22 11.56 -12.84
N ALA A 16 -21.89 11.54 -14.14
CA ALA A 16 -22.70 12.19 -15.19
C ALA A 16 -24.00 11.46 -15.48
N ASN A 17 -24.08 10.16 -15.18
CA ASN A 17 -25.30 9.37 -15.34
C ASN A 17 -25.43 8.34 -14.20
N PRO A 18 -25.90 8.76 -13.01
CA PRO A 18 -25.95 7.91 -11.83
C PRO A 18 -26.78 6.63 -12.01
N GLY A 19 -26.40 5.57 -11.31
CA GLY A 19 -27.00 4.24 -11.38
C GLY A 19 -26.60 3.44 -12.63
N THR A 20 -25.73 3.95 -13.49
CA THR A 20 -25.37 3.28 -14.75
C THR A 20 -24.02 2.57 -14.75
N ASN A 21 -23.11 2.90 -13.82
CA ASN A 21 -21.82 2.24 -13.69
C ASN A 21 -21.52 1.90 -12.21
N CYS A 22 -22.24 0.90 -11.70
CA CYS A 22 -22.08 0.44 -10.32
C CYS A 22 -21.00 -0.64 -10.22
N LYS A 23 -19.95 -0.37 -9.44
CA LYS A 23 -18.89 -1.33 -9.10
C LYS A 23 -19.03 -1.78 -7.67
N PHE A 24 -18.85 -3.08 -7.43
CA PHE A 24 -18.89 -3.63 -6.08
C PHE A 24 -17.65 -3.15 -5.31
N ILE A 25 -17.84 -2.75 -4.06
CA ILE A 25 -16.76 -2.36 -3.16
C ILE A 25 -16.26 -3.64 -2.49
N ILE A 26 -14.98 -3.97 -2.70
CA ILE A 26 -14.31 -5.10 -2.08
C ILE A 26 -13.28 -4.50 -1.12
N ASN A 27 -13.15 -5.08 0.06
CA ASN A 27 -12.05 -4.74 0.96
C ASN A 27 -10.93 -5.76 0.76
N GLU A 28 -9.94 -5.40 -0.06
CA GLU A 28 -8.79 -6.26 -0.37
C GLU A 28 -7.86 -6.45 0.84
N CYS A 29 -7.98 -5.62 1.87
CA CYS A 29 -7.18 -5.71 3.09
C CYS A 29 -7.66 -6.81 4.05
N LEU A 30 -8.82 -7.43 3.81
CA LEU A 30 -9.31 -8.55 4.62
C LEU A 30 -8.56 -9.87 4.37
N ALA A 31 -7.83 -9.98 3.26
CA ALA A 31 -7.04 -11.17 2.95
C ALA A 31 -5.79 -10.80 2.15
N GLU A 32 -4.63 -11.29 2.59
CA GLU A 32 -3.34 -10.99 1.95
C GLU A 32 -3.28 -11.38 0.47
N ASN A 33 -4.06 -12.37 0.03
CA ASN A 33 -4.09 -12.79 -1.37
C ASN A 33 -4.98 -11.91 -2.27
N LEU A 34 -5.64 -10.88 -1.73
CA LEU A 34 -6.47 -9.93 -2.48
C LEU A 34 -5.74 -8.62 -2.73
N ASN A 35 -4.61 -8.40 -2.07
CA ASN A 35 -3.75 -7.24 -2.27
C ASN A 35 -2.31 -7.68 -2.57
N ASP A 36 -1.51 -6.74 -3.06
CA ASP A 36 -0.10 -6.95 -3.35
C ASP A 36 0.79 -6.03 -2.49
N CYS A 37 0.29 -5.56 -1.33
CA CYS A 37 1.08 -4.76 -0.40
C CYS A 37 2.36 -5.49 0.02
N ASP A 38 3.45 -4.76 0.23
CA ASP A 38 4.60 -5.29 0.93
C ASP A 38 4.18 -5.74 2.34
N LYS A 39 4.79 -6.81 2.87
CA LYS A 39 4.56 -7.28 4.25
C LYS A 39 4.81 -6.19 5.31
N ASN A 40 5.70 -5.26 5.01
CA ASN A 40 6.06 -4.11 5.84
C ASN A 40 5.18 -2.88 5.55
N ALA A 41 4.17 -3.00 4.70
CA ALA A 41 3.18 -1.96 4.43
C ALA A 41 1.88 -2.17 5.21
N GLU A 42 1.12 -1.08 5.36
CA GLU A 42 -0.27 -1.05 5.75
C GLU A 42 -1.14 -1.08 4.48
N CYS A 43 -2.14 -1.97 4.45
CA CYS A 43 -3.17 -1.97 3.42
C CYS A 43 -4.32 -1.05 3.86
N ILE A 44 -4.77 -0.18 2.95
CA ILE A 44 -5.83 0.79 3.18
C ILE A 44 -6.91 0.56 2.12
N ASP A 45 -8.07 0.09 2.58
CA ASP A 45 -9.25 -0.10 1.73
C ASP A 45 -9.81 1.24 1.27
N THR A 46 -10.23 1.31 0.01
CA THR A 46 -10.80 2.50 -0.61
C THR A 46 -12.07 2.16 -1.38
N ILE A 47 -12.77 3.20 -1.82
CA ILE A 47 -13.96 3.01 -2.66
C ILE A 47 -13.63 2.54 -4.09
N ASP A 48 -12.35 2.54 -4.47
CA ASP A 48 -11.84 2.15 -5.79
C ASP A 48 -10.70 1.14 -5.71
N GLY A 49 -10.82 0.15 -4.83
CA GLY A 49 -9.79 -0.84 -4.56
C GLY A 49 -9.04 -0.48 -3.28
N TYR A 50 -7.71 -0.52 -3.31
CA TYR A 50 -6.89 -0.34 -2.11
C TYR A 50 -5.58 0.40 -2.40
N GLU A 51 -5.05 1.04 -1.36
CA GLU A 51 -3.73 1.65 -1.33
C GLU A 51 -2.83 0.89 -0.35
N CYS A 52 -1.52 0.94 -0.58
CA CYS A 52 -0.56 0.45 0.41
C CYS A 52 0.40 1.58 0.77
N ARG A 53 0.85 1.57 2.02
CA ARG A 53 1.77 2.56 2.56
C ARG A 53 2.78 1.89 3.47
N CYS A 54 4.08 2.10 3.23
CA CYS A 54 5.11 1.56 4.12
C CYS A 54 4.89 2.00 5.56
N LYS A 55 4.91 1.05 6.49
CA LYS A 55 4.83 1.34 7.92
C LYS A 55 6.14 1.97 8.37
N PRO A 56 6.14 2.97 9.26
CA PRO A 56 7.37 3.37 9.92
C PRO A 56 8.00 2.18 10.65
N PRO A 57 9.34 2.03 10.62
CA PRO A 57 10.33 2.94 10.04
C PRO A 57 10.66 2.71 8.55
N PHE A 58 9.98 1.79 7.87
CA PHE A 58 10.25 1.44 6.46
C PHE A 58 9.97 2.61 5.50
N LYS A 59 10.78 2.70 4.45
CA LYS A 59 10.70 3.67 3.36
C LYS A 59 10.25 2.99 2.08
N ASP A 60 9.57 3.77 1.25
CA ASP A 60 9.07 3.34 -0.05
C ASP A 60 10.14 3.58 -1.11
N GLU A 61 10.61 2.49 -1.71
CA GLU A 61 11.63 2.53 -2.77
C GLU A 61 11.00 2.49 -4.18
N MET A 62 9.68 2.36 -4.29
CA MET A 62 8.96 2.29 -5.57
C MET A 62 7.79 3.28 -5.62
N PRO A 63 8.06 4.59 -5.81
CA PRO A 63 7.03 5.62 -5.79
C PRO A 63 5.92 5.46 -6.85
N GLU A 64 6.20 4.78 -7.97
CA GLU A 64 5.21 4.45 -9.00
C GLU A 64 4.23 3.35 -8.58
N SER A 65 4.53 2.60 -7.52
CA SER A 65 3.68 1.57 -6.92
C SER A 65 3.81 1.61 -5.40
N PRO A 66 3.19 2.62 -4.75
CA PRO A 66 3.46 2.92 -3.36
C PRO A 66 3.22 1.74 -2.42
N GLY A 67 4.08 1.59 -1.41
CA GLY A 67 3.96 0.56 -0.38
C GLY A 67 4.12 -0.87 -0.88
N ARG A 68 4.63 -1.08 -2.11
CA ARG A 68 4.89 -2.43 -2.67
C ARG A 68 6.34 -2.86 -2.56
N VAL A 69 7.23 -1.91 -2.29
CA VAL A 69 8.63 -2.16 -1.96
C VAL A 69 8.97 -1.32 -0.74
N CYS A 70 8.94 -1.95 0.43
CA CYS A 70 9.22 -1.27 1.70
C CYS A 70 10.53 -1.74 2.29
N ARG A 71 11.53 -0.85 2.32
CA ARG A 71 12.87 -1.14 2.82
C ARG A 71 13.16 -0.46 4.13
N TYR A 72 13.86 -1.16 5.00
CA TYR A 72 14.43 -0.58 6.20
C TYR A 72 15.85 -0.12 5.88
N ASN A 73 16.28 0.98 6.47
CA ASN A 73 17.64 1.46 6.33
C ASN A 73 18.32 1.32 7.70
N GLU A 74 19.07 0.24 7.87
CA GLU A 74 19.80 -0.10 9.09
C GLU A 74 20.92 0.91 9.40
N CYS A 75 21.42 1.61 8.38
CA CYS A 75 22.41 2.68 8.54
C CYS A 75 21.81 3.97 9.11
N ALA A 76 20.48 4.10 9.18
CA ALA A 76 19.83 5.31 9.70
C ALA A 76 20.07 5.50 11.20
N ARG A 77 20.37 4.42 11.95
CA ARG A 77 20.67 4.49 13.38
C ARG A 77 21.75 3.47 13.76
N PRO A 78 22.77 3.86 14.55
CA PRO A 78 23.85 2.96 14.97
C PRO A 78 23.37 1.71 15.73
N GLU A 79 22.25 1.78 16.43
CA GLU A 79 21.65 0.65 17.15
C GLU A 79 21.00 -0.41 16.25
N ASP A 80 20.84 -0.12 14.95
CA ASP A 80 20.15 -0.99 13.99
C ASP A 80 21.12 -1.73 13.05
N ASN A 81 22.42 -1.54 13.22
CA ASN A 81 23.48 -2.27 12.51
C ASN A 81 24.62 -2.64 13.47
N ASP A 82 25.51 -3.54 13.04
CA ASP A 82 26.67 -4.01 13.81
C ASP A 82 28.01 -3.54 13.23
N CYS A 83 27.98 -2.52 12.36
CA CYS A 83 29.18 -1.94 11.77
C CYS A 83 30.10 -1.40 12.87
N ASP A 84 31.42 -1.58 12.69
CA ASP A 84 32.41 -0.90 13.54
C ASP A 84 32.23 0.62 13.42
N GLU A 85 32.50 1.35 14.50
CA GLU A 85 32.35 2.82 14.53
C GLU A 85 33.22 3.54 13.47
N ASN A 86 34.26 2.86 12.96
CA ASN A 86 35.15 3.37 11.93
C ASN A 86 34.85 2.79 10.53
N ALA A 87 33.76 2.04 10.36
CA ALA A 87 33.35 1.46 9.08
C ALA A 87 32.27 2.32 8.39
N ASP A 88 32.28 2.34 7.05
CA ASP A 88 31.22 2.93 6.25
C ASP A 88 30.02 1.96 6.19
N CYS A 89 28.86 2.40 6.66
CA CYS A 89 27.61 1.67 6.50
C CYS A 89 27.00 1.96 5.13
N ILE A 90 26.64 0.92 4.39
CA ILE A 90 25.99 1.01 3.09
C ILE A 90 24.69 0.21 3.15
N ASP A 91 23.58 0.90 2.95
CA ASP A 91 22.24 0.31 2.84
C ASP A 91 22.15 -0.48 1.53
N THR A 92 21.99 -1.80 1.62
CA THR A 92 21.87 -2.69 0.45
C THR A 92 20.54 -3.43 0.44
N ASP A 93 20.03 -3.75 -0.75
CA ASP A 93 18.76 -4.48 -0.94
C ASP A 93 18.67 -5.82 -0.17
N ASP A 94 19.84 -6.39 0.16
CA ASP A 94 20.01 -7.56 1.01
C ASP A 94 20.54 -7.11 2.37
N SER A 95 19.74 -7.31 3.40
CA SER A 95 20.12 -7.16 4.81
C SER A 95 21.34 -8.01 5.14
N TYR A 96 22.44 -7.39 5.60
CA TYR A 96 23.59 -8.05 6.22
C TYR A 96 23.72 -7.62 7.67
#